data_AF-A0A534Q0T7-F1
#
_entry.id   AF-A0A534Q0T7-F1
#
_cell.length_a   1.000
_cell.length_b   1.000
_cell.length_c   1.000
_cell.angle_alpha   90.00
_cell.angle_beta   90.00
_cell.angle_gamma   90.00
#
_symmetry.space_group_name_H-M   'P 1'
#
loop_
_entity.id
_entity.type
_entity.pdbx_description
1 polymer ?
#
loop_
_entity_poly.entity_id
_entity_poly.type
_entity_poly.pdbx_seq_one_letter_code
_entity_poly.pdbx_strand_id
1 'polypeptide(L)' 'MYERDGGRCTFVDESGRRCLETGFLELDHVDGYARTRTHAADAMRLLCHAHNQHAAELVYGRGKMEASRAATVTSRQL' A
#
# COMPACT_ATOMS: atom_id res chain seq x y z
N MET A 1 -1.05 11.53 8.72
CA MET A 1 -1.71 10.72 7.67
C MET A 1 -3.10 10.34 8.04
N TYR A 2 -3.31 9.66 9.17
CA TYR A 2 -4.64 9.20 9.57
C TYR A 2 -5.69 10.30 9.57
N GLU A 3 -5.45 11.44 10.25
CA GLU A 3 -6.37 12.59 10.25
C GLU A 3 -6.55 13.21 8.86
N ARG A 4 -5.45 13.46 8.14
CA ARG A 4 -5.46 13.98 6.75
C ARG A 4 -6.32 13.13 5.83
N ASP A 5 -6.19 11.81 5.95
CA ASP A 5 -6.88 10.84 5.11
C ASP A 5 -8.24 10.44 5.72
N GLY A 6 -8.64 11.02 6.85
CA GLY A 6 -9.93 10.76 7.50
C GLY A 6 -10.11 9.32 7.97
N GLY A 7 -9.01 8.64 8.35
CA GLY A 7 -9.04 7.27 8.87
C GLY A 7 -9.61 6.25 7.87
N ARG A 8 -9.50 6.53 6.58
CA ARG A 8 -10.13 5.73 5.51
C ARG A 8 -9.15 5.54 4.36
N CYS A 9 -9.21 4.40 3.70
CA CYS A 9 -8.44 4.13 2.48
C CYS A 9 -8.60 5.28 1.45
N THR A 10 -7.50 5.73 0.85
CA THR A 10 -7.46 6.83 -0.11
C THR A 10 -7.57 6.38 -1.57
N PHE A 11 -7.62 5.06 -1.83
CA PHE A 11 -7.85 4.54 -3.17
C PHE A 11 -9.18 5.05 -3.73
N VAL A 12 -9.15 5.43 -5.01
CA VAL A 12 -10.30 5.86 -5.80
C VAL A 12 -10.34 5.00 -7.06
N ASP A 13 -11.48 4.39 -7.33
CA ASP A 13 -11.67 3.58 -8.54
C ASP A 13 -11.81 4.45 -9.81
N GLU A 14 -11.87 3.81 -10.97
CA GLU A 14 -12.00 4.47 -12.27
C GLU A 14 -13.28 5.32 -12.40
N SER A 15 -14.30 5.03 -11.59
CA SER A 15 -15.56 5.78 -11.52
C SER A 15 -15.55 6.92 -10.50
N GLY A 16 -14.40 7.19 -9.86
CA GLY A 16 -14.25 8.25 -8.86
C GLY A 16 -14.74 7.87 -7.47
N ARG A 17 -15.09 6.61 -7.22
CA ARG A 17 -15.57 6.17 -5.90
C ARG A 17 -14.39 5.85 -5.01
N ARG A 18 -14.35 6.52 -3.85
CA ARG A 18 -13.35 6.25 -2.82
C ARG A 18 -13.71 4.97 -2.06
N CYS A 19 -12.71 4.13 -1.80
CA CYS A 19 -12.86 2.95 -0.97
C CYS A 19 -13.41 3.33 0.43
N LEU A 20 -14.41 2.57 0.90
CA LEU A 20 -15.08 2.82 2.18
C LEU A 20 -14.36 2.20 3.40
N GLU A 21 -13.31 1.41 3.17
CA GLU A 21 -12.62 0.67 4.22
C GLU A 21 -11.90 1.60 5.23
N THR A 22 -12.10 1.32 6.51
CA THR A 22 -11.50 2.05 7.66
C THR A 22 -10.66 1.13 8.56
N GLY A 23 -10.67 -0.18 8.31
CA GLY A 23 -9.88 -1.19 8.99
C GLY A 23 -8.67 -1.66 8.17
N PHE A 24 -7.74 -2.36 8.84
CA PHE A 24 -6.53 -2.92 8.22
C PHE A 24 -5.80 -1.91 7.32
N LEU A 25 -5.67 -0.68 7.83
CA LEU A 25 -5.07 0.43 7.12
C LEU A 25 -3.55 0.38 7.26
N GLU A 26 -2.86 0.62 6.16
CA GLU A 26 -1.43 0.59 6.00
C GLU A 26 -0.96 1.92 5.41
N LEU A 27 0.27 2.31 5.75
CA LEU A 27 0.93 3.46 5.14
C LEU A 27 1.61 3.01 3.85
N ASP A 28 1.06 3.45 2.73
CA ASP A 28 1.61 3.24 1.39
C ASP A 28 2.58 4.37 1.04
N HIS A 29 3.72 4.01 0.45
CA HIS A 29 4.63 4.95 -0.19
C HIS A 29 4.23 5.08 -1.66
N VAL A 30 3.74 6.25 -2.06
CA VAL A 30 3.09 6.46 -3.36
C VAL A 30 3.98 6.02 -4.53
N ASP A 31 5.27 6.35 -4.48
CA ASP A 31 6.26 5.99 -5.51
C ASP A 31 7.11 4.76 -5.13
N GLY A 32 6.77 4.12 -4.01
CA GLY A 32 7.45 2.94 -3.48
C GLY A 32 8.75 3.22 -2.72
N TYR A 33 8.79 2.82 -1.45
CA TYR A 33 9.97 2.96 -0.59
C TYR A 33 11.27 2.37 -1.19
N ALA A 34 11.19 1.23 -1.88
CA ALA A 34 12.39 0.59 -2.45
C ALA A 34 13.04 1.43 -3.56
N ARG A 35 12.32 2.41 -4.12
CA ARG A 35 12.82 3.35 -5.14
C ARG A 35 13.30 4.65 -4.51
N THR A 36 12.50 5.21 -3.60
CA THR A 36 12.67 6.59 -3.12
C THR A 36 13.38 6.68 -1.78
N ARG A 37 13.27 5.65 -0.93
CA ARG A 37 13.78 5.62 0.45
C ARG A 37 13.34 6.81 1.31
N THR A 38 12.19 7.39 0.98
CA THR A 38 11.64 8.54 1.69
C THR A 38 10.53 8.14 2.65
N HIS A 39 10.38 8.89 3.73
CA HIS A 39 9.23 8.86 4.63
C HIS A 39 8.56 10.24 4.71
N ALA A 40 8.77 11.08 3.68
CA ALA A 40 8.16 12.39 3.62
C ALA A 40 6.63 12.27 3.65
N ALA A 41 6.02 13.21 4.35
CA ALA A 41 4.61 13.15 4.67
C ALA A 41 3.69 13.19 3.42
N ASP A 42 4.10 13.96 2.44
CA ASP A 42 3.47 14.10 1.13
C ASP A 42 3.67 12.89 0.21
N ALA A 43 4.74 12.11 0.41
CA ALA A 43 5.05 10.90 -0.35
C ALA A 43 4.34 9.64 0.18
N MET A 44 3.47 9.78 1.17
CA MET A 44 2.78 8.66 1.83
C MET A 44 1.27 8.87 1.87
N ARG A 45 0.50 7.78 1.82
CA ARG A 45 -0.97 7.79 1.93
C ARG A 45 -1.50 6.59 2.71
N LEU A 46 -2.75 6.67 3.16
CA LEU A 46 -3.42 5.57 3.83
C LEU A 46 -4.17 4.69 2.83
N LEU A 47 -3.88 3.39 2.80
CA LEU A 47 -4.62 2.39 2.00
C LEU A 47 -5.06 1.25 2.91
N CYS A 48 -6.17 0.57 2.57
CA CYS A 48 -6.42 -0.74 3.18
C CYS A 48 -5.47 -1.79 2.62
N HIS A 49 -5.25 -2.89 3.34
CA HIS A 49 -4.35 -3.96 2.93
C HIS A 49 -4.51 -4.38 1.45
N ALA A 50 -5.75 -4.61 1.00
CA ALA A 50 -6.01 -5.01 -0.39
C ALA A 50 -5.55 -3.96 -1.42
N HIS A 51 -5.84 -2.69 -1.18
CA HIS A 51 -5.42 -1.62 -2.09
C HIS A 51 -3.93 -1.29 -1.96
N ASN A 52 -3.31 -1.49 -0.80
CA ASN A 52 -1.87 -1.38 -0.66
C ASN A 52 -1.14 -2.45 -1.48
N GLN A 53 -1.62 -3.69 -1.45
CA GLN A 53 -1.07 -4.77 -2.27
C GLN A 53 -1.26 -4.50 -3.76
N HIS A 54 -2.43 -3.98 -4.17
CA HIS A 54 -2.66 -3.56 -5.55
C HIS A 54 -1.69 -2.44 -5.97
N ALA A 55 -1.52 -1.40 -5.15
CA ALA A 55 -0.58 -0.32 -5.42
C ALA A 55 0.87 -0.83 -5.54
N ALA A 56 1.29 -1.74 -4.66
CA ALA A 56 2.60 -2.35 -4.72
C ALA A 56 2.81 -3.18 -5.99
N GLU A 57 1.79 -3.89 -6.48
CA GLU A 57 1.85 -4.62 -7.75
C GLU A 57 1.98 -3.68 -8.95
N LEU A 58 1.32 -2.52 -8.94
CA LEU A 58 1.48 -1.50 -9.98
C LEU A 58 2.89 -0.88 -9.96
N VAL A 59 3.42 -0.61 -8.77
CA VAL A 59 4.75 0.00 -8.62
C VAL A 59 5.85 -0.99 -8.96
N TYR A 60 5.82 -2.21 -8.41
CA TYR A 60 6.95 -3.14 -8.44
C TYR A 60 6.78 -4.32 -9.39
N GLY A 61 5.57 -4.54 -9.91
CA GLY A 61 5.21 -5.69 -10.74
C GLY A 61 4.75 -6.91 -9.94
N ARG A 62 3.71 -7.58 -10.44
CA ARG A 62 3.10 -8.77 -9.81
C ARG A 62 4.12 -9.84 -9.43
N GLY A 63 4.97 -10.27 -10.36
CA GLY A 63 5.93 -11.35 -10.10
C GLY A 63 6.94 -11.02 -8.99
N LYS A 64 7.37 -9.76 -8.89
CA LYS A 64 8.25 -9.31 -7.80
C LYS A 64 7.52 -9.36 -6.46
N MET A 65 6.27 -8.91 -6.42
CA MET A 65 5.46 -8.93 -5.20
C MET A 65 5.14 -10.36 -4.75
N GLU A 66 4.84 -11.26 -5.68
CA GLU A 66 4.65 -12.69 -5.42
C GLU A 66 5.91 -13.32 -4.80
N ALA A 67 7.08 -13.10 -5.39
CA ALA A 67 8.35 -13.58 -4.85
C ALA A 67 8.63 -13.03 -3.44
N SER A 68 8.37 -11.72 -3.22
CA SER A 68 8.54 -11.09 -1.91
C SER A 68 7.63 -11.69 -0.84
N ARG A 69 6.37 -11.99 -1.19
CA ARG A 69 5.41 -12.63 -0.28
C ARG A 69 5.84 -14.06 0.06
N ALA A 70 6.23 -14.84 -0.93
CA ALA A 70 6.71 -16.21 -0.73
C ALA A 70 7.93 -16.24 0.20
N ALA A 71 8.91 -15.36 -0.03
CA ALA A 71 10.09 -15.24 0.83
C ALA A 71 9.73 -14.85 2.27
N THR A 72 8.78 -13.94 2.45
CA THR A 72 8.32 -13.48 3.78
C THR A 72 7.61 -14.60 4.55
N VAL A 73 6.80 -15.43 3.87
CA VAL A 73 6.17 -16.61 4.49
C VAL A 73 7.23 -17.60 4.96
N THR A 74 8.23 -17.89 4.13
CA THR A 74 9.35 -18.77 4.51
C THR A 74 10.15 -18.22 5.69
N SER A 75 10.40 -16.91 5.75
CA SER A 75 11.10 -16.29 6.89
C SER A 75 10.31 -16.28 8.20
N ARG A 76 8.99 -16.49 8.17
CA ARG A 76 8.13 -16.48 9.36
C ARG A 76 7.83 -17.88 9.91
N GLN A 77 8.29 -18.93 9.22
CA GLN A 77 8.19 -20.35 9.61
C GLN A 77 9.51 -20.95 10.12
N LEU A 78 10.54 -20.12 10.27
CA LEU A 78 11.83 -20.44 10.87
C LEU A 78 11.97 -19.76 12.23
#